data_AF-A0A963Q2N7-F1
#
_entry.id   AF-A0A963Q2N7-F1
#
_cell.length_a   1.000
_cell.length_b   1.000
_cell.length_c   1.000
_cell.angle_alpha   90.00
_cell.angle_beta   90.00
_cell.angle_gamma   90.00
#
_symmetry.space_group_name_H-M   'P 1'
#
loop_
_entity.id
_entity.type
_entity.pdbx_description
1 polymer ?
#
loop_
_entity_poly.entity_id
_entity_poly.type
_entity_poly.pdbx_seq_one_letter_code
_entity_poly.pdbx_strand_id
1 'polypeptide(L)' 'IDNDQVPAGVLALADEQHFLHARLALQPGTSYLFRPDQHVAARWRSLDVARVQAAMQRALGHQQASGVKEVKS' A
#
# COMPACT_ATOMS: atom_id res chain seq x y z
N ILE A 1 9.40 -2.45 -19.15
CA ILE A 1 9.98 -3.02 -17.93
C ILE A 1 10.52 -4.37 -18.35
N ASP A 2 11.82 -4.63 -18.26
CA ASP A 2 12.34 -5.97 -18.51
C ASP A 2 11.78 -6.91 -17.44
N ASN A 3 11.12 -7.99 -17.87
CA ASN A 3 10.42 -8.91 -16.98
C ASN A 3 11.38 -9.64 -16.01
N ASP A 4 12.67 -9.69 -16.35
CA ASP A 4 13.75 -10.28 -15.54
C ASP A 4 14.04 -9.52 -14.23
N GLN A 5 13.48 -8.32 -14.04
CA GLN A 5 13.65 -7.51 -12.82
C GLN A 5 12.50 -7.68 -11.81
N VAL A 6 11.48 -8.46 -12.15
CA VAL A 6 10.30 -8.63 -11.29
C VAL A 6 10.53 -9.80 -10.33
N PRO A 7 10.42 -9.60 -9.00
CA PRO A 7 10.60 -10.68 -8.04
C PRO A 7 9.58 -11.82 -8.26
N ALA A 8 9.98 -13.04 -7.92
CA ALA A 8 9.08 -14.19 -7.96
C ALA A 8 7.81 -13.94 -7.11
N GLY A 9 6.65 -14.30 -7.67
CA GLY A 9 5.36 -14.11 -7.01
C GLY A 9 4.79 -12.68 -7.12
N VAL A 10 5.46 -11.77 -7.82
CA VAL A 10 4.95 -10.42 -8.11
C VAL A 10 4.43 -10.36 -9.55
N LEU A 11 3.23 -9.82 -9.73
CA LEU A 11 2.68 -9.52 -11.05
C LEU A 11 3.10 -8.09 -11.46
N ALA A 12 3.80 -7.97 -12.58
CA ALA A 12 4.05 -6.68 -13.23
C ALA A 12 2.98 -6.42 -14.30
N LEU A 13 2.45 -5.20 -14.31
CA LEU A 13 1.49 -4.72 -15.30
C LEU A 13 2.05 -3.47 -15.97
N ALA A 14 1.99 -3.42 -17.30
CA ALA A 14 2.36 -2.24 -18.08
C ALA A 14 1.16 -1.29 -18.19
N ASP A 15 1.33 -0.03 -17.78
CA ASP A 15 0.32 1.03 -17.94
C ASP A 15 0.59 1.83 -19.22
N GLU A 16 0.55 1.16 -20.38
CA GLU A 16 0.92 1.77 -21.68
C GLU A 16 0.06 3.00 -22.03
N GLN A 17 -1.19 3.00 -21.59
CA GLN A 17 -2.18 4.05 -21.83
C GLN A 17 -2.19 5.12 -20.73
N HIS A 18 -1.33 5.01 -19.71
CA HIS A 18 -1.19 5.94 -18.59
C HIS A 18 -2.48 6.14 -17.76
N PHE A 19 -3.41 5.20 -17.83
CA PHE A 19 -4.68 5.30 -17.11
C PHE A 19 -4.47 5.16 -15.60
N LEU A 20 -3.62 4.23 -15.18
CA LEU A 20 -3.31 4.07 -13.76
C LEU A 20 -2.53 5.28 -13.26
N HIS A 21 -1.57 5.79 -14.06
CA HIS A 21 -0.83 7.01 -13.75
C HIS A 21 -1.76 8.20 -13.51
N ALA A 22 -2.72 8.44 -14.40
CA ALA A 22 -3.69 9.53 -14.27
C ALA A 22 -4.68 9.30 -13.12
N ARG A 23 -5.27 8.11 -13.03
CA ARG A 23 -6.35 7.79 -12.09
C ARG A 23 -5.87 7.71 -10.65
N LEU A 24 -4.68 7.16 -10.44
CA LEU A 24 -4.11 6.98 -9.12
C LEU A 24 -3.10 8.06 -8.77
N ALA A 25 -2.70 8.93 -9.72
CA ALA A 25 -1.58 9.85 -9.56
C ALA A 25 -0.31 9.09 -9.13
N LEU A 26 0.02 8.02 -9.88
CA LEU A 26 1.19 7.18 -9.61
C LEU A 26 2.46 8.01 -9.79
N GLN A 27 3.33 7.99 -8.78
CA GLN A 27 4.71 8.49 -8.88
C GLN A 27 5.65 7.34 -8.50
N PRO A 28 6.91 7.33 -8.98
CA PRO A 28 7.89 6.34 -8.55
C PRO A 28 7.93 6.22 -7.02
N GLY A 29 7.92 4.98 -6.50
CA GLY A 29 7.87 4.71 -5.06
C GLY A 29 6.48 4.81 -4.40
N THR A 30 5.47 5.30 -5.12
CA THR A 30 4.10 5.33 -4.60
C THR A 30 3.52 3.93 -4.52
N SER A 31 2.94 3.60 -3.38
CA SER A 31 2.33 2.31 -3.11
C SER A 31 0.90 2.48 -2.62
N TYR A 32 0.02 1.54 -2.99
CA TYR A 32 -1.39 1.54 -2.63
C TYR A 32 -1.76 0.19 -2.02
N LEU A 33 -2.64 0.22 -1.02
CA LEU A 33 -3.31 -0.96 -0.51
C LEU A 33 -4.77 -0.90 -0.95
N PHE A 34 -5.20 -1.89 -1.73
CA PHE A 34 -6.59 -2.02 -2.17
C PHE A 34 -7.29 -3.13 -1.39
N ARG A 35 -8.58 -2.95 -1.16
CA ARG A 35 -9.50 -4.00 -0.71
C ARG A 35 -10.13 -4.72 -1.89
N PRO A 36 -10.67 -5.95 -1.70
CA PRO A 36 -11.37 -6.68 -2.76
C PRO A 36 -12.59 -5.95 -3.35
N ASP A 37 -13.19 -5.03 -2.59
CA ASP A 37 -14.27 -4.14 -3.03
C ASP A 37 -13.80 -2.88 -3.78
N GLN A 38 -12.55 -2.90 -4.27
CA GLN A 38 -11.91 -1.82 -5.04
C GLN A 38 -11.65 -0.53 -4.25
N HIS A 39 -11.79 -0.55 -2.93
CA HIS A 39 -11.48 0.61 -2.10
C HIS A 39 -9.96 0.77 -1.85
N VAL A 40 -9.45 2.00 -1.92
CA VAL A 40 -8.07 2.33 -1.51
C VAL A 40 -8.02 2.45 0.01
N ALA A 41 -7.54 1.41 0.70
CA ALA A 41 -7.40 1.40 2.15
C ALA A 41 -6.23 2.25 2.66
N ALA A 42 -5.17 2.41 1.85
CA ALA A 42 -4.04 3.28 2.17
C ALA A 42 -3.23 3.65 0.92
N ARG A 43 -2.49 4.77 1.02
CA ARG A 43 -1.55 5.26 0.01
C ARG A 43 -0.28 5.77 0.69
N TRP A 44 0.88 5.45 0.13
CA TRP A 44 2.18 5.91 0.61
C TRP A 44 3.05 6.42 -0.54
N ARG A 45 3.90 7.43 -0.28
CA ARG A 45 4.94 7.89 -1.23
C ARG A 45 6.27 7.12 -1.09
N SER A 46 6.46 6.47 0.05
CA SER A 46 7.55 5.54 0.33
C SER A 46 6.99 4.45 1.23
N LEU A 47 7.35 3.20 0.93
CA LEU A 47 6.79 2.03 1.60
C LEU A 47 7.48 1.78 2.94
N ASP A 48 6.69 1.56 3.99
CA ASP A 48 7.17 1.18 5.32
C ASP A 48 6.37 -0.03 5.79
N VAL A 49 7.07 -1.10 6.17
CA VAL A 49 6.44 -2.39 6.49
C VAL A 49 5.49 -2.28 7.68
N ALA A 50 5.84 -1.54 8.72
CA ALA A 50 4.99 -1.39 9.90
C ALA A 50 3.70 -0.63 9.57
N ARG A 51 3.79 0.40 8.73
CA ARG A 51 2.62 1.15 8.24
C ARG A 51 1.72 0.31 7.36
N VAL A 52 2.29 -0.55 6.51
CA VAL A 52 1.53 -1.49 5.69
C VAL A 52 0.75 -2.46 6.57
N GLN A 53 1.42 -3.08 7.53
CA GLN A 53 0.77 -4.01 8.46
C GLN A 53 -0.38 -3.33 9.22
N ALA A 54 -0.14 -2.14 9.79
CA ALA A 54 -1.19 -1.40 10.49
C ALA A 54 -2.38 -1.04 9.60
N ALA A 55 -2.14 -0.65 8.35
CA ALA A 55 -3.21 -0.38 7.38
C ALA A 55 -3.98 -1.64 6.99
N MET A 56 -3.30 -2.77 6.84
CA MET A 56 -3.93 -4.06 6.57
C MET A 56 -4.83 -4.50 7.72
N GLN A 57 -4.36 -4.41 8.97
CA GLN A 57 -5.18 -4.73 10.15
C GLN A 57 -6.45 -3.86 10.19
N ARG A 58 -6.33 -2.56 9.92
CA ARG A 58 -7.51 -1.66 9.82
C ARG A 58 -8.43 -2.04 8.67
N ALA A 59 -7.90 -2.38 7.50
CA ALA A 59 -8.68 -2.75 6.32
C ALA A 59 -9.49 -4.05 6.55
N LEU A 60 -8.95 -4.97 7.36
CA LEU A 60 -9.59 -6.21 7.79
C LEU A 60 -10.55 -6.03 8.98
N GLY A 61 -10.69 -4.80 9.51
CA GLY A 61 -11.59 -4.50 10.63
C GLY A 61 -11.03 -4.91 11.99
N HIS A 62 -9.75 -5.25 12.09
CA HIS A 62 -9.13 -5.53 13.39
C HIS A 62 -9.00 -4.22 14.19
N GLN A 63 -9.42 -4.25 15.45
CA GLN A 63 -9.29 -3.12 16.35
C GLN A 63 -7.81 -2.79 16.54
N GLN A 64 -7.39 -1.58 16.19
CA GLN A 64 -6.05 -1.10 16.55
C GLN A 64 -6.09 -0.84 18.06
N ALA A 65 -5.29 -1.57 18.85
CA ALA A 65 -5.14 -1.24 20.26
C ALA A 65 -4.66 0.21 20.38
N SER A 66 -5.46 1.05 21.00
CA SER A 66 -5.08 2.40 21.38
C SER A 66 -3.92 2.29 22.36
N GLY A 67 -2.70 2.56 21.87
CA GLY A 67 -1.52 2.65 22.71
C GLY A 67 -1.73 3.76 23.73
N VAL A 68 -2.08 3.40 24.96
CA VAL A 68 -1.87 4.26 26.13
C VAL A 68 -0.37 4.52 26.18
N LYS A 69 0.05 5.75 25.92
CA LYS A 69 1.41 6.18 26.26
C LYS A 69 1.49 6.23 27.78
N GLU A 70 2.11 5.23 28.39
CA GLU A 70 2.63 5.38 29.74
C GLU A 70 3.74 6.45 29.71
N VAL A 71 3.42 7.63 30.24
CA VAL A 71 4.42 8.61 30.63
C VAL A 71 4.95 8.16 31.99
N LYS A 72 6.18 7.62 32.02
CA LYS A 72 6.89 7.36 33.29
C LYS A 72 7.21 8.69 33.98
N SER A 73 6.86 8.76 35.27
CA SER A 73 7.12 9.84 36.22
C SER A 73 8.60 10.06 36.53
#